data_AF-A0A6D0FBE1-F1
#
_entry.id   AF-A0A6D0FBE1-F1
#
_cell.length_a   1.000
_cell.length_b   1.000
_cell.length_c   1.000
_cell.angle_alpha   90.00
_cell.angle_beta   90.00
_cell.angle_gamma   90.00
#
_symmetry.space_group_name_H-M   'P 1'
#
loop_
_entity.id
_entity.type
_entity.pdbx_description
1 polymer ?
#
loop_
_entity_poly.entity_id
_entity_poly.type
_entity_poly.pdbx_seq_one_letter_code
_entity_poly.pdbx_strand_id
1 'polypeptide(L)'
;LYHFPHGGDVIDSPGVREFGLWHLEPEQITQGFVEFHDYLGLCKYRDCKHDTDPGCAIREAVEEGKIAETRFENYHRILESMAQVKTRKNFSDTDD
;
A
#
# COMPACT_ATOMS: atom_id res chain seq x y z
N LEU A 1 -15.90 16.15 -16.73
CA LEU A 1 -16.56 16.33 -15.42
C LEU A 1 -18.04 16.19 -15.66
N TYR A 2 -18.71 15.32 -14.91
CA TYR A 2 -20.16 15.08 -14.99
C TYR A 2 -20.79 15.39 -13.63
N HIS A 3 -22.03 15.85 -13.61
CA HIS A 3 -22.77 16.24 -12.41
C HIS A 3 -23.91 15.25 -12.17
N PHE A 4 -24.05 14.74 -10.94
CA PHE A 4 -25.14 13.82 -10.60
C PHE A 4 -26.47 14.54 -10.39
N PRO A 5 -27.62 13.91 -10.70
CA PRO A 5 -28.95 14.52 -10.55
C PRO A 5 -29.30 14.98 -9.12
N HIS A 6 -28.68 14.37 -8.11
CA HIS A 6 -28.94 14.66 -6.69
C HIS A 6 -27.76 15.35 -5.99
N GLY A 7 -26.82 15.91 -6.76
CA GLY A 7 -25.62 16.57 -6.26
C GLY A 7 -24.39 15.65 -6.21
N GLY A 8 -23.22 16.27 -6.29
CA GLY A 8 -21.93 15.61 -6.43
C GLY A 8 -21.47 15.53 -7.89
N ASP A 9 -20.15 15.47 -8.08
CA ASP A 9 -19.51 15.48 -9.40
C ASP A 9 -18.60 14.26 -9.57
N VAL A 10 -18.44 13.81 -10.81
CA VAL A 10 -17.49 12.74 -11.17
C VAL A 10 -16.59 13.19 -12.32
N ILE A 11 -15.29 13.05 -12.12
CA ILE A 11 -14.29 13.15 -13.19
C ILE A 11 -14.11 11.74 -13.75
N ASP A 12 -14.32 11.59 -15.06
CA ASP A 12 -14.21 10.30 -15.73
C ASP A 12 -13.43 10.44 -17.04
N SER A 13 -12.36 9.68 -17.17
CA SER A 13 -11.53 9.56 -18.36
C SER A 13 -10.78 8.22 -18.32
N PRO A 14 -10.35 7.66 -19.47
CA PRO A 14 -9.56 6.42 -19.48
C PRO A 14 -8.36 6.47 -18.51
N GLY A 15 -7.61 7.57 -18.49
CA GLY A 15 -6.47 7.73 -17.59
C GLY A 15 -6.83 7.77 -16.10
N VAL A 16 -7.99 8.31 -15.73
CA VAL A 16 -8.47 8.29 -14.32
C VAL A 16 -8.86 6.88 -13.89
N ARG A 17 -9.40 6.07 -14.81
CA ARG A 17 -9.77 4.67 -14.53
C ARG A 17 -8.55 3.75 -14.38
N GLU A 18 -7.42 4.12 -14.99
CA GLU A 18 -6.14 3.42 -14.91
C GLU A 18 -5.23 3.94 -13.78
N PHE A 19 -5.78 4.66 -12.81
CA PHE A 19 -5.01 5.18 -11.69
C PHE A 19 -4.31 4.06 -10.92
N GLY A 20 -2.99 4.17 -10.78
CA GLY A 20 -2.18 3.22 -10.04
C GLY A 20 -1.27 3.89 -9.02
N LEU A 21 -0.68 3.06 -8.18
CA LEU A 21 -0.02 3.48 -6.93
C LEU A 21 1.51 3.63 -7.05
N TRP A 22 2.08 3.47 -8.25
CA TRP A 22 3.53 3.36 -8.48
C TRP A 22 4.42 4.51 -7.95
N HIS A 23 3.81 5.64 -7.58
CA HIS A 23 4.51 6.83 -7.10
C HIS A 23 4.63 6.87 -5.57
N LEU A 24 4.07 5.89 -4.85
CA LEU A 24 4.12 5.84 -3.39
C LEU A 24 5.34 5.06 -2.91
N GLU A 25 5.95 5.54 -1.83
CA GLU A 25 6.99 4.82 -1.10
C GLU A 25 6.39 3.81 -0.10
N PRO A 26 7.14 2.78 0.32
CA PRO A 26 6.65 1.73 1.22
C PRO A 26 6.02 2.26 2.51
N GLU A 27 6.56 3.34 3.07
CA GLU A 27 6.03 3.97 4.27
C GLU A 27 4.65 4.58 4.03
N GLN A 28 4.42 5.15 2.84
CA GLN A 28 3.11 5.72 2.47
C GLN A 28 2.06 4.61 2.29
N ILE A 29 2.47 3.45 1.78
CA ILE A 29 1.61 2.26 1.72
C ILE A 29 1.28 1.78 3.12
N THR A 30 2.28 1.66 4.00
CA THR A 30 2.09 1.29 5.40
C THR A 30 1.07 2.21 6.08
N GLN A 31 1.19 3.53 5.86
CA GLN A 31 0.24 4.51 6.39
C GLN A 31 -1.16 4.44 5.76
N GLY A 32 -1.29 3.90 4.54
CA GLY A 32 -2.57 3.67 3.88
C GLY A 32 -3.41 2.54 4.48
N PHE A 33 -2.81 1.68 5.30
CA PHE A 33 -3.51 0.67 6.10
C PHE A 33 -3.81 1.25 7.49
N VAL A 34 -4.97 1.90 7.61
CA VAL A 34 -5.36 2.64 8.82
C VAL A 34 -5.37 1.78 10.08
N GLU A 35 -5.67 0.49 9.96
CA GLU A 35 -5.65 -0.45 11.09
C GLU A 35 -4.25 -0.74 11.62
N PHE A 36 -3.18 -0.39 10.89
CA PHE A 36 -1.81 -0.55 11.35
C PHE A 36 -1.39 0.54 12.32
N HIS A 37 -2.04 1.71 12.29
CA HIS A 37 -1.60 2.92 12.99
C HIS A 37 -1.37 2.70 14.49
N ASP A 38 -2.25 1.93 15.13
CA ASP A 38 -2.17 1.62 16.57
C ASP A 38 -0.97 0.72 16.93
N TYR A 39 -0.35 0.07 15.95
CA TYR A 39 0.77 -0.86 16.11
C TYR A 39 2.11 -0.31 15.61
N LEU A 40 2.10 0.80 14.87
CA LEU A 40 3.31 1.42 14.34
C LEU A 40 4.19 1.94 15.49
N GLY A 41 5.47 1.58 15.46
CA GLY A 41 6.43 1.90 16.53
C GLY A 41 6.37 0.97 17.74
N LEU A 42 5.42 0.03 17.80
CA LEU A 42 5.35 -1.00 18.85
C LEU A 42 6.08 -2.29 18.48
N CYS A 43 6.60 -2.38 17.26
CA CYS A 43 7.45 -3.50 16.85
C CYS A 43 8.75 -3.52 17.66
N LYS A 44 9.29 -4.71 17.90
CA LYS A 44 10.57 -4.92 18.59
C LYS A 44 11.73 -4.15 17.94
N TYR A 45 11.72 -4.07 16.61
CA TYR A 45 12.72 -3.37 15.82
C TYR A 45 12.13 -2.09 15.22
N ARG A 46 12.89 -1.00 15.29
CA ARG A 46 12.47 0.32 14.78
C ARG A 46 12.37 0.35 13.25
N ASP A 47 13.16 -0.48 12.58
CA ASP A 47 13.25 -0.65 11.14
C ASP A 47 12.53 -1.92 10.63
N CYS A 48 11.60 -2.45 11.43
CA CYS A 48 10.76 -3.59 11.09
C CYS A 48 10.10 -3.40 9.73
N LYS A 49 10.19 -4.41 8.86
CA LYS A 49 9.56 -4.42 7.53
C LYS A 49 8.14 -4.99 7.53
N HIS A 50 7.69 -5.42 8.71
CA HIS A 50 6.39 -6.00 8.96
C HIS A 50 6.12 -7.25 8.14
N ASP A 51 7.17 -7.98 7.76
CA ASP A 51 7.07 -9.23 6.99
C ASP A 51 7.39 -10.43 7.91
N THR A 52 8.62 -10.92 7.86
CA THR A 52 9.11 -12.04 8.66
C THR A 52 9.89 -11.59 9.92
N ASP A 53 9.93 -10.27 10.19
CA ASP A 53 10.66 -9.68 11.31
C ASP A 53 10.18 -10.25 12.67
N PRO A 54 11.07 -10.73 13.55
CA PRO A 54 10.68 -11.20 14.87
C PRO A 54 10.13 -10.08 15.76
N GLY A 55 9.00 -10.32 16.45
CA GLY A 55 8.37 -9.32 17.33
C GLY A 55 7.71 -8.15 16.58
N CYS A 56 7.10 -8.44 15.42
CA CYS A 56 6.32 -7.47 14.67
C CYS A 56 4.91 -7.36 15.28
N ALA A 57 4.58 -6.20 15.87
CA ALA A 57 3.29 -5.96 16.49
C ALA A 57 2.11 -6.08 15.50
N ILE A 58 2.33 -5.73 14.23
CA ILE A 58 1.31 -5.89 13.18
C ILE A 58 1.04 -7.37 12.90
N ARG A 59 2.09 -8.19 12.78
CA ARG A 59 1.93 -9.62 12.50
C ARG A 59 1.28 -10.33 13.69
N GLU A 60 1.67 -9.99 14.92
CA GLU A 60 1.01 -10.49 16.13
C GLU A 60 -0.47 -10.12 16.15
N ALA A 61 -0.82 -8.89 15.78
CA ALA A 61 -2.22 -8.46 15.69
C ALA A 61 -3.01 -9.20 14.58
N VAL A 62 -2.36 -9.65 13.51
CA VAL A 62 -2.97 -10.54 12.50
C VAL A 62 -3.22 -11.92 13.09
N GLU A 63 -2.24 -12.50 13.78
CA GLU A 63 -2.35 -13.82 14.44
C GLU A 63 -3.46 -13.82 15.51
N GLU A 64 -3.67 -12.69 16.19
CA GLU A 64 -4.75 -12.49 17.17
C GLU A 64 -6.11 -12.13 16.54
N GLY A 65 -6.19 -11.99 15.21
CA GLY A 65 -7.42 -11.64 14.48
C GLY A 65 -7.89 -10.20 14.63
N LYS A 66 -7.05 -9.30 15.17
CA LYS A 66 -7.32 -7.86 15.28
C LYS A 66 -7.15 -7.14 13.95
N ILE A 67 -6.26 -7.66 13.09
CA ILE A 67 -6.09 -7.25 11.70
C ILE A 67 -6.52 -8.42 10.83
N ALA A 68 -7.30 -8.15 9.79
CA ALA A 68 -7.72 -9.19 8.86
C ALA A 68 -6.51 -9.73 8.08
N GLU A 69 -6.38 -11.05 7.99
CA GLU A 69 -5.31 -11.73 7.25
C GLU A 69 -5.22 -11.23 5.79
N THR A 70 -6.37 -11.10 5.12
CA THR A 70 -6.43 -10.59 3.75
C THR A 70 -5.90 -9.17 3.61
N ARG A 71 -6.01 -8.32 4.64
CA ARG A 71 -5.45 -6.96 4.62
C ARG A 71 -3.93 -7.01 4.70
N PHE A 72 -3.39 -7.85 5.57
CA PHE A 72 -1.94 -8.07 5.68
C PHE A 72 -1.34 -8.68 4.41
N GLU A 73 -1.98 -9.69 3.82
CA GLU A 73 -1.57 -10.27 2.53
C GLU A 73 -1.60 -9.22 1.40
N ASN A 74 -2.68 -8.43 1.33
CA ASN A 74 -2.81 -7.39 0.32
C ASN A 74 -1.76 -6.29 0.49
N TYR A 75 -1.39 -5.93 1.72
CA TYR A 75 -0.32 -4.99 2.02
C TYR A 75 1.00 -5.44 1.38
N HIS A 76 1.40 -6.70 1.60
CA HIS A 76 2.61 -7.25 0.99
C HIS A 76 2.51 -7.36 -0.53
N ARG A 77 1.35 -7.78 -1.06
CA ARG A 77 1.15 -7.85 -2.53
C ARG A 77 1.26 -6.48 -3.19
N ILE A 78 0.77 -5.42 -2.54
CA ILE A 78 0.91 -4.05 -3.04
C ILE A 78 2.39 -3.65 -3.04
N LEU A 79 3.11 -3.86 -1.93
CA LEU A 79 4.55 -3.56 -1.84
C LEU A 79 5.37 -4.29 -2.93
N GLU A 80 5.09 -5.56 -3.15
CA GLU A 80 5.77 -6.35 -4.20
C GLU A 80 5.45 -5.81 -5.60
N SER A 81 4.19 -5.49 -5.88
CA SER A 81 3.78 -4.94 -7.17
C SER A 81 4.48 -3.61 -7.50
N MET A 82 4.79 -2.80 -6.48
CA MET A 82 5.51 -1.55 -6.64
C MET A 82 6.98 -1.74 -7.00
N ALA A 83 7.64 -2.72 -6.38
CA ALA A 83 9.01 -3.07 -6.71
C ALA A 83 9.13 -3.49 -8.19
N GLN A 84 8.18 -4.27 -8.69
CA GLN A 84 8.15 -4.72 -10.09
C GLN A 84 7.93 -3.56 -11.08
N VAL A 85 7.09 -2.58 -10.74
CA VAL A 85 6.86 -1.40 -11.60
C VAL A 85 8.10 -0.51 -11.66
N LYS A 86 8.81 -0.30 -10.53
CA LYS A 86 10.08 0.45 -10.51
C LYS A 86 11.14 -0.21 -11.41
N THR A 87 11.26 -1.54 -11.40
CA THR A 87 12.20 -2.26 -12.26
C THR A 87 11.93 -2.04 -13.75
N ARG A 88 10.66 -2.00 -14.18
CA ARG A 88 10.31 -1.82 -15.61
C ARG A 88 10.65 -0.42 -16.14
N LYS A 89 10.50 0.63 -15.33
CA LYS A 89 10.89 2.00 -15.72
C LYS A 89 12.39 2.17 -15.84
N ASN A 90 13.17 1.53 -14.98
CA ASN A 90 14.64 1.64 -15.05
C ASN A 90 15.23 1.11 -16.36
N PHE A 91 14.53 0.23 -17.08
CA PHE A 91 14.95 -0.23 -18.40
C PHE A 91 14.58 0.74 -19.53
N SER A 92 13.55 1.57 -19.39
CA SER A 92 13.12 2.53 -20.43
C SER A 92 13.92 3.83 -20.43
N ASP A 93 14.58 4.18 -19.33
CA ASP A 93 15.30 5.46 -19.16
C ASP A 93 16.79 5.38 -19.59
N THR A 94 17.22 4.28 -20.22
CA THR A 94 18.62 4.08 -20.70
C THR A 94 18.77 4.05 -22.22
N ASP A 95 17.69 4.23 -22.97
CA ASP A 95 17.70 4.35 -24.43
C ASP A 95 17.32 5.79 -24.84
N ASP A 96 18.24 6.74 -24.65
CA ASP A 96 18.29 8.02 -25.38
C ASP A 96 19.77 8.49 -25.50
#